data_AF-A0A7W3TH44-F1
#
_entry.id   AF-A0A7W3TH44-F1
#
_cell.length_a   1.000
_cell.length_b   1.000
_cell.length_c   1.000
_cell.angle_alpha   90.00
_cell.angle_beta   90.00
_cell.angle_gamma   90.00
#
_symmetry.space_group_name_H-M   'P 1'
#
loop_
_entity.id
_entity.type
_entity.pdbx_description
1 polymer ?
#
loop_
_entity_poly.entity_id
_entity_poly.type
_entity_poly.pdbx_seq_one_letter_code
_entity_poly.pdbx_strand_id
1 'polypeptide(L)'
;DSAADPPRPSTGAAGPPEADPAPGAGPVPAPPKISDPVAFAEAAAVMLWSYDTRDTDHGHHLAGVEAWMTPESRYRDWSSVSARVPDPTLWSRMADQEQYATADAAGGHYPSAFLRALAEDPAAITEAYIYAVTVTGTQRISWANGGSGAEDRSITLAVQCRPSRACSLVAVAPHVAP
;
A
#
# COMPACT_ATOMS: atom_id res chain seq x y z
N ASP A 1 -57.61 -25.15 -41.75
CA ASP A 1 -56.28 -24.54 -41.96
C ASP A 1 -56.42 -23.03 -41.75
N SER A 2 -55.70 -22.31 -40.88
CA SER A 2 -54.44 -22.56 -40.17
C SER A 2 -54.45 -21.80 -38.84
N ALA A 3 -53.89 -22.39 -37.78
CA ALA A 3 -53.61 -21.73 -36.51
C ALA A 3 -52.26 -20.98 -36.60
N ALA A 4 -52.19 -19.76 -36.08
CA ALA A 4 -50.97 -18.95 -35.99
C ALA A 4 -50.41 -19.01 -34.56
N ASP A 5 -49.13 -19.40 -34.47
CA ASP A 5 -48.34 -19.62 -33.25
C ASP A 5 -47.82 -18.28 -32.67
N PRO A 6 -47.75 -18.08 -31.34
CA PRO A 6 -47.13 -16.90 -30.74
C PRO A 6 -45.59 -17.03 -30.64
N PRO A 7 -44.81 -15.92 -30.68
CA PRO A 7 -43.36 -15.98 -30.66
C PRO A 7 -42.80 -16.29 -29.26
N ARG A 8 -41.78 -17.15 -29.20
CA ARG A 8 -40.96 -17.41 -27.99
C ARG A 8 -40.02 -16.25 -27.68
N PRO A 9 -39.75 -15.94 -26.40
CA PRO A 9 -38.66 -15.05 -26.05
C PRO A 9 -37.31 -15.75 -26.21
N SER A 10 -36.38 -15.11 -26.91
CA SER A 10 -34.99 -15.56 -27.05
C SER A 10 -34.20 -15.20 -25.80
N THR A 11 -33.73 -16.22 -25.08
CA THR A 11 -32.75 -16.07 -24.00
C THR A 11 -31.38 -15.80 -24.62
N GLY A 12 -30.99 -14.53 -24.70
CA GLY A 12 -29.69 -14.09 -25.21
C GLY A 12 -28.62 -14.12 -24.10
N ALA A 13 -27.61 -14.95 -24.34
CA ALA A 13 -26.35 -15.16 -23.62
C ALA A 13 -25.92 -14.10 -22.59
N ALA A 14 -25.73 -14.55 -21.35
CA ALA A 14 -24.88 -13.88 -20.38
C ALA A 14 -23.45 -13.86 -20.93
N GLY A 15 -22.91 -12.66 -21.17
CA GLY A 15 -21.49 -12.48 -21.44
C GLY A 15 -20.64 -12.98 -20.26
N PRO A 16 -19.38 -13.36 -20.50
CA PRO A 16 -18.49 -13.70 -19.40
C PRO A 16 -18.38 -12.51 -18.45
N PRO A 17 -18.29 -12.73 -17.12
CA PRO A 17 -18.00 -11.64 -16.21
C PRO A 17 -16.70 -10.99 -16.65
N GLU A 18 -16.78 -9.69 -16.91
CA GLU A 18 -15.63 -8.82 -17.12
C GLU A 18 -14.70 -9.06 -15.93
N ALA A 19 -13.52 -9.62 -16.21
CA ALA A 19 -12.52 -9.80 -15.18
C ALA A 19 -12.25 -8.42 -14.57
N ASP A 20 -12.34 -8.32 -13.24
CA ASP A 20 -11.92 -7.11 -12.54
C ASP A 20 -10.54 -6.72 -13.07
N PRO A 21 -10.33 -5.44 -13.44
CA PRO A 21 -9.02 -5.02 -13.89
C PRO A 21 -8.03 -5.40 -12.80
N ALA A 22 -7.00 -6.18 -13.18
CA ALA A 22 -5.83 -6.37 -12.33
C ALA A 22 -5.45 -4.99 -11.78
N PRO A 23 -5.12 -4.85 -10.49
CA PRO A 23 -4.78 -3.56 -9.92
C PRO A 23 -3.57 -3.03 -10.67
N GLY A 24 -3.83 -2.21 -11.68
CA GLY A 24 -2.84 -1.37 -12.31
C GLY A 24 -2.35 -0.45 -11.21
N ALA A 25 -1.04 -0.33 -11.08
CA ALA A 25 -0.46 0.73 -10.29
C ALA A 25 -0.86 2.05 -10.97
N GLY A 26 -2.05 2.56 -10.66
CA GLY A 26 -2.44 3.92 -11.00
C GLY A 26 -1.85 4.87 -9.96
N PRO A 27 -2.37 6.11 -9.86
CA PRO A 27 -2.05 6.99 -8.75
C PRO A 27 -2.17 6.25 -7.41
N VAL A 28 -1.28 6.58 -6.47
CA VAL A 28 -1.22 5.93 -5.15
C VAL A 28 -2.62 5.82 -4.55
N PRO A 29 -3.08 4.61 -4.16
CA PRO A 29 -4.42 4.43 -3.64
C PRO A 29 -4.62 5.24 -2.36
N ALA A 30 -5.83 5.72 -2.11
CA ALA A 30 -6.14 6.40 -0.85
C ALA A 30 -5.98 5.45 0.35
N PRO A 31 -5.60 5.96 1.54
CA PRO A 31 -5.45 5.12 2.72
C PRO A 31 -6.75 4.39 3.07
N PRO A 32 -6.70 3.07 3.28
CA PRO A 32 -7.88 2.28 3.62
C PRO A 32 -8.34 2.60 5.05
N LYS A 33 -9.64 2.45 5.29
CA LYS A 33 -10.25 2.66 6.62
C LYS A 33 -10.09 1.41 7.49
N ILE A 34 -8.85 1.06 7.82
CA ILE A 34 -8.49 -0.09 8.65
C ILE A 34 -8.12 0.40 10.05
N SER A 35 -8.60 -0.26 11.09
CA SER A 35 -8.26 0.06 12.50
C SER A 35 -7.30 -0.96 13.15
N ASP A 36 -7.03 -2.08 12.47
CA ASP A 36 -6.03 -3.05 12.90
C ASP A 36 -4.62 -2.60 12.49
N PRO A 37 -3.66 -2.47 13.42
CA PRO A 37 -2.32 -1.96 13.09
C PRO A 37 -1.56 -2.84 12.09
N VAL A 38 -1.72 -4.17 12.18
CA VAL A 38 -0.97 -5.11 11.33
C VAL A 38 -1.52 -5.07 9.90
N ALA A 39 -2.84 -5.18 9.73
CA ALA A 39 -3.48 -5.10 8.43
C ALA A 39 -3.28 -3.74 7.75
N PHE A 40 -3.28 -2.63 8.51
CA PHE A 40 -2.94 -1.33 7.94
C PHE A 40 -1.48 -1.25 7.52
N ALA A 41 -0.55 -1.76 8.34
CA ALA A 41 0.87 -1.79 8.00
C ALA A 41 1.13 -2.61 6.72
N GLU A 42 0.48 -3.75 6.55
CA GLU A 42 0.56 -4.56 5.32
C GLU A 42 0.11 -3.76 4.09
N ALA A 43 -1.04 -3.08 4.18
CA ALA A 43 -1.53 -2.23 3.09
C ALA A 43 -0.58 -1.05 2.80
N ALA A 44 -0.02 -0.42 3.84
CA ALA A 44 0.94 0.67 3.69
C ALA A 44 2.27 0.18 3.09
N ALA A 45 2.72 -1.02 3.43
CA ALA A 45 3.91 -1.62 2.83
C ALA A 45 3.72 -1.91 1.34
N VAL A 46 2.58 -2.51 0.98
CA VAL A 46 2.19 -2.73 -0.44
C VAL A 46 2.17 -1.39 -1.19
N MET A 47 1.58 -0.36 -0.59
CA MET A 47 1.57 0.98 -1.17
C MET A 47 2.99 1.52 -1.39
N LEU A 48 3.88 1.43 -0.40
CA LEU A 48 5.27 1.91 -0.50
C LEU A 48 6.15 1.10 -1.46
N TRP A 49 5.77 -0.14 -1.75
CA TRP A 49 6.48 -1.01 -2.70
C TRP A 49 5.88 -0.98 -4.10
N SER A 50 4.72 -0.36 -4.30
CA SER A 50 4.06 -0.27 -5.59
C SER A 50 4.21 1.12 -6.20
N TYR A 51 4.46 1.18 -7.49
CA TYR A 51 4.53 2.43 -8.23
C TYR A 51 4.31 2.17 -9.72
N ASP A 52 3.92 3.21 -10.45
CA ASP A 52 3.91 3.19 -11.91
C ASP A 52 4.48 4.50 -12.43
N THR A 53 5.62 4.40 -13.09
CA THR A 53 6.28 5.59 -13.62
C THR A 53 5.82 5.94 -15.03
N ARG A 54 4.95 5.11 -15.64
CA ARG A 54 4.45 5.29 -17.01
C ARG A 54 3.40 6.39 -17.10
N ASP A 55 2.61 6.57 -16.05
CA ASP A 55 1.47 7.50 -16.02
C ASP A 55 1.46 8.44 -14.80
N THR A 56 2.38 8.25 -13.85
CA THR A 56 2.44 9.04 -12.62
C THR A 56 3.79 9.73 -12.50
N ASP A 57 3.79 11.07 -12.43
CA ASP A 57 5.01 11.81 -12.10
C ASP A 57 5.34 11.72 -10.60
N HIS A 58 6.61 11.95 -10.29
CA HIS A 58 7.16 11.87 -8.94
C HIS A 58 6.41 12.73 -7.92
N GLY A 59 5.94 13.93 -8.31
CA GLY A 59 5.23 14.84 -7.42
C GLY A 59 3.86 14.31 -7.04
N HIS A 60 3.10 13.81 -8.02
CA HIS A 60 1.81 13.16 -7.76
C HIS A 60 1.96 11.88 -6.93
N HIS A 61 3.00 11.08 -7.18
CA HIS A 61 3.27 9.90 -6.36
C HIS A 61 3.53 10.29 -4.90
N LEU A 62 4.43 11.25 -4.64
CA LEU A 62 4.71 11.73 -3.29
C LEU A 62 3.47 12.29 -2.59
N ALA A 63 2.65 13.08 -3.27
CA ALA A 63 1.41 13.61 -2.69
C ALA A 63 0.45 12.48 -2.27
N GLY A 64 0.38 11.42 -3.09
CA GLY A 64 -0.38 10.22 -2.77
C GLY A 64 0.16 9.45 -1.57
N VAL A 65 1.48 9.30 -1.45
CA VAL A 65 2.12 8.70 -0.26
C VAL A 65 1.90 9.57 0.98
N GLU A 66 2.01 10.90 0.87
CA GLU A 66 1.80 11.82 2.00
C GLU A 66 0.36 11.72 2.54
N ALA A 67 -0.63 11.44 1.69
CA ALA A 67 -2.03 11.27 2.09
C ALA A 67 -2.25 10.10 3.07
N TRP A 68 -1.33 9.14 3.16
CA TRP A 68 -1.38 8.06 4.15
C TRP A 68 -0.90 8.46 5.53
N MET A 69 -0.19 9.58 5.63
CA MET A 69 0.42 9.99 6.88
C MET A 69 -0.58 10.49 7.91
N THR A 70 -0.24 10.32 9.18
CA THR A 70 -0.97 10.94 10.29
C THR A 70 -1.02 12.46 10.11
N PRO A 71 -2.16 13.12 10.35
CA PRO A 71 -2.23 14.57 10.37
C PRO A 71 -1.57 15.17 11.64
N GLU A 72 -1.19 14.35 12.63
CA GLU A 72 -0.55 14.81 13.86
C GLU A 72 0.94 15.12 13.62
N SER A 73 1.25 16.38 13.32
CA SER A 73 2.60 16.86 12.99
C SER A 73 3.68 16.48 14.01
N ARG A 74 3.34 16.37 15.29
CA ARG A 74 4.26 15.96 16.36
C ARG A 74 4.82 14.54 16.20
N TYR A 75 4.10 13.67 15.49
CA TYR A 75 4.49 12.28 15.26
C TYR A 75 4.89 12.03 13.81
N ARG A 76 4.40 12.84 12.87
CA ARG A 76 4.61 12.67 11.44
C ARG A 76 6.09 12.82 11.04
N ASP A 77 6.76 11.71 10.74
CA ASP A 77 8.12 11.70 10.18
C ASP A 77 8.06 11.48 8.66
N TRP A 78 7.75 12.56 7.94
CA TRP A 78 7.67 12.54 6.48
C TRP A 78 9.01 12.20 5.81
N SER A 79 10.13 12.61 6.41
CA SER A 79 11.46 12.32 5.85
C SER A 79 11.74 10.82 5.79
N SER A 80 11.35 10.06 6.81
CA SER A 80 11.55 8.61 6.83
C SER A 80 10.75 7.87 5.75
N VAL A 81 9.53 8.37 5.45
CA VAL A 81 8.62 7.79 4.45
C VAL A 81 9.02 8.21 3.04
N SER A 82 9.21 9.50 2.80
CA SER A 82 9.60 10.02 1.48
C SER A 82 10.95 9.50 1.01
N ALA A 83 11.87 9.16 1.92
CA ALA A 83 13.13 8.50 1.58
C ALA A 83 12.96 7.09 0.98
N ARG A 84 11.75 6.51 0.98
CA ARG A 84 11.44 5.24 0.29
C ARG A 84 11.07 5.43 -1.16
N VAL A 85 10.78 6.66 -1.57
CA VAL A 85 10.45 7.01 -2.94
C VAL A 85 11.74 7.38 -3.66
N PRO A 86 12.00 6.81 -4.86
CA PRO A 86 13.11 7.22 -5.71
C PRO A 86 13.13 8.73 -5.93
N ASP A 87 14.32 9.36 -5.92
CA ASP A 87 14.41 10.79 -6.19
C ASP A 87 13.92 11.16 -7.61
N PRO A 88 13.63 12.45 -7.90
CA PRO A 88 13.07 12.85 -9.20
C PRO A 88 13.93 12.45 -10.41
N THR A 89 15.25 12.41 -10.26
CA THR A 89 16.15 12.03 -11.35
C THR A 89 16.03 10.54 -11.62
N LEU A 90 16.05 9.71 -10.57
CA LEU A 90 15.85 8.27 -10.69
C LEU A 90 14.44 7.96 -11.23
N TRP A 91 13.41 8.62 -10.73
CA TRP A 91 12.02 8.45 -11.20
C TRP A 91 11.90 8.71 -12.71
N SER A 92 12.53 9.78 -13.21
CA SER A 92 12.56 10.06 -14.65
C SER A 92 13.22 8.94 -15.45
N ARG A 93 14.28 8.32 -14.94
CA ARG A 93 14.94 7.18 -15.61
C ARG A 93 14.11 5.92 -15.58
N MET A 94 13.38 5.69 -14.49
CA MET A 94 12.42 4.60 -14.38
C MET A 94 11.30 4.78 -15.41
N ALA A 95 10.79 6.02 -15.54
CA ALA A 95 9.77 6.39 -16.53
C ALA A 95 10.25 6.19 -17.98
N ASP A 96 11.49 6.60 -18.30
CA ASP A 96 12.11 6.36 -19.62
C ASP A 96 12.14 4.86 -19.99
N GLN A 97 12.13 3.97 -18.99
CA GLN A 97 12.14 2.52 -19.16
C GLN A 97 10.77 1.87 -18.96
N GLU A 98 9.72 2.68 -18.85
CA GLU A 98 8.35 2.27 -18.53
C GLU A 98 8.30 1.36 -17.29
N GLN A 99 9.14 1.62 -16.30
CA GLN A 99 9.27 0.77 -15.14
C GLN A 99 8.06 0.92 -14.22
N TYR A 100 7.48 -0.19 -13.81
CA TYR A 100 6.44 -0.20 -12.78
C TYR A 100 6.67 -1.36 -11.83
N ALA A 101 6.15 -1.22 -10.62
CA ALA A 101 6.19 -2.27 -9.61
C ALA A 101 4.81 -2.51 -9.00
N THR A 102 4.52 -3.79 -8.78
CA THR A 102 3.41 -4.26 -7.95
C THR A 102 3.98 -4.98 -6.75
N ALA A 103 3.24 -5.06 -5.66
CA ALA A 103 3.69 -5.75 -4.47
C ALA A 103 2.56 -6.50 -3.77
N ASP A 104 2.95 -7.54 -3.02
CA ASP A 104 2.08 -8.27 -2.11
C ASP A 104 2.75 -8.32 -0.74
N ALA A 105 1.96 -8.22 0.33
CA ALA A 105 2.41 -8.52 1.68
C ALA A 105 2.28 -10.03 1.94
N ALA A 106 3.34 -10.64 2.46
CA ALA A 106 3.32 -12.02 2.95
C ALA A 106 2.84 -12.10 4.41
N GLY A 107 3.02 -11.02 5.17
CA GLY A 107 2.45 -10.86 6.51
C GLY A 107 3.17 -9.79 7.35
N GLY A 108 2.49 -9.31 8.38
CA GLY A 108 3.01 -8.36 9.36
C GLY A 108 3.08 -8.96 10.77
N HIS A 109 4.06 -8.50 11.56
CA HIS A 109 4.20 -8.86 12.97
C HIS A 109 4.80 -7.72 13.80
N TYR A 110 4.46 -7.69 15.08
CA TYR A 110 5.13 -6.82 16.04
C TYR A 110 6.56 -7.32 16.31
N PRO A 111 7.60 -6.47 16.19
CA PRO A 111 8.96 -6.85 16.56
C PRO A 111 9.03 -7.30 18.03
N SER A 112 9.85 -8.31 18.33
CA SER A 112 10.01 -8.81 19.70
C SER A 112 10.52 -7.72 20.68
N ALA A 113 11.37 -6.82 20.20
CA ALA A 113 11.84 -5.67 20.97
C ALA A 113 10.70 -4.71 21.33
N PHE A 114 9.76 -4.47 20.40
CA PHE A 114 8.58 -3.65 20.66
C PHE A 114 7.70 -4.31 21.70
N LEU A 115 7.37 -5.61 21.54
CA LEU A 115 6.56 -6.35 22.52
C LEU A 115 7.19 -6.35 23.92
N ARG A 116 8.52 -6.40 24.02
CA ARG A 116 9.23 -6.27 25.30
C ARG A 116 9.07 -4.88 25.91
N ALA A 117 9.30 -3.82 25.13
CA ALA A 117 9.13 -2.45 25.60
C ALA A 117 7.70 -2.20 26.11
N LEU A 118 6.70 -2.75 25.44
CA LEU A 118 5.30 -2.68 25.88
C LEU A 118 5.01 -3.44 27.16
N ALA A 119 5.66 -4.58 27.36
CA ALA A 119 5.52 -5.33 28.61
C ALA A 119 6.17 -4.61 29.79
N GLU A 120 7.25 -3.87 29.53
CA GLU A 120 7.98 -3.06 30.52
C GLU A 120 7.24 -1.75 30.86
N ASP A 121 6.69 -1.07 29.85
CA ASP A 121 5.88 0.15 30.02
C ASP A 121 4.62 0.14 29.12
N PRO A 122 3.51 -0.45 29.60
CA PRO A 122 2.26 -0.49 28.84
C PRO A 122 1.67 0.89 28.57
N ALA A 123 2.03 1.92 29.35
CA ALA A 123 1.50 3.27 29.18
C ALA A 123 2.10 3.98 27.96
N ALA A 124 3.28 3.56 27.48
CA ALA A 124 3.98 4.16 26.35
C ALA A 124 3.13 4.25 25.06
N ILE A 125 2.32 3.23 24.76
CA ILE A 125 1.39 3.29 23.60
C ILE A 125 0.19 4.20 23.88
N THR A 126 -0.28 4.32 25.11
CA THR A 126 -1.59 4.94 25.40
C THR A 126 -1.64 6.44 25.07
N GLU A 127 -0.49 7.10 24.95
CA GLU A 127 -0.41 8.52 24.59
C GLU A 127 -0.59 8.72 23.07
N ALA A 128 0.23 8.02 22.28
CA ALA A 128 0.32 8.23 20.84
C ALA A 128 -0.49 7.22 20.01
N TYR A 129 -0.85 6.07 20.58
CA TYR A 129 -1.41 4.89 19.91
C TYR A 129 -0.60 4.45 18.70
N ILE A 130 0.73 4.50 18.82
CA ILE A 130 1.67 4.15 17.74
C ILE A 130 2.17 2.72 17.95
N TYR A 131 2.09 1.94 16.89
CA TYR A 131 2.47 0.54 16.84
C TYR A 131 3.59 0.34 15.83
N ALA A 132 4.67 -0.32 16.24
CA ALA A 132 5.72 -0.74 15.31
C ALA A 132 5.37 -2.12 14.73
N VAL A 133 5.24 -2.21 13.40
CA VAL A 133 4.93 -3.45 12.69
C VAL A 133 5.98 -3.69 11.61
N THR A 134 6.60 -4.87 11.64
CA THR A 134 7.45 -5.35 10.56
C THR A 134 6.61 -6.15 9.58
N VAL A 135 6.61 -5.73 8.31
CA VAL A 135 5.94 -6.40 7.21
C VAL A 135 6.97 -7.02 6.30
N THR A 136 6.73 -8.26 5.89
CA THR A 136 7.46 -8.92 4.81
C THR A 136 6.55 -9.11 3.60
N GLY A 137 7.13 -9.20 2.42
CA GLY A 137 6.39 -9.37 1.18
C GLY A 137 7.29 -9.50 -0.03
N THR A 138 6.70 -9.38 -1.21
CA THR A 138 7.42 -9.46 -2.48
C THR A 138 7.02 -8.29 -3.36
N GLN A 139 8.01 -7.60 -3.92
CA GLN A 139 7.84 -6.60 -4.97
C GLN A 139 8.18 -7.22 -6.32
N ARG A 140 7.32 -7.04 -7.32
CA ARG A 140 7.56 -7.45 -8.70
C ARG A 140 7.72 -6.22 -9.57
N ILE A 141 8.83 -6.15 -10.28
CA ILE A 141 9.22 -5.02 -11.12
C ILE A 141 9.18 -5.46 -12.58
N SER A 142 8.70 -4.59 -13.46
CA SER A 142 8.63 -4.83 -14.91
C SER A 142 9.16 -3.61 -15.67
N TRP A 143 9.68 -3.83 -16.88
CA TRP A 143 10.24 -2.80 -17.78
C TRP A 143 9.71 -2.96 -19.22
N ALA A 144 9.80 -1.90 -20.03
CA ALA A 144 9.31 -1.81 -21.41
C ALA A 144 9.71 -3.01 -22.31
N ASN A 145 10.93 -3.52 -22.16
CA ASN A 145 11.49 -4.53 -23.06
C ASN A 145 11.16 -5.98 -22.67
N GLY A 146 10.16 -6.20 -21.79
CA GLY A 146 9.79 -7.52 -21.29
C GLY A 146 10.70 -8.07 -20.18
N GLY A 147 11.62 -7.24 -19.67
CA GLY A 147 12.34 -7.56 -18.44
C GLY A 147 11.38 -7.61 -17.26
N SER A 148 11.61 -8.52 -16.32
CA SER A 148 10.92 -8.53 -15.03
C SER A 148 11.82 -9.09 -13.93
N GLY A 149 11.53 -8.71 -12.70
CA GLY A 149 12.24 -9.16 -11.51
C GLY A 149 11.29 -9.24 -10.31
N ALA A 150 11.65 -10.07 -9.34
CA ALA A 150 10.96 -10.15 -8.06
C ALA A 150 11.98 -10.04 -6.93
N GLU A 151 11.67 -9.25 -5.91
CA GLU A 151 12.51 -9.02 -4.74
C GLU A 151 11.68 -9.22 -3.48
N ASP A 152 12.22 -10.00 -2.54
CA ASP A 152 11.66 -10.07 -1.19
C ASP A 152 11.94 -8.77 -0.43
N ARG A 153 10.90 -8.20 0.16
CA ARG A 153 10.94 -6.93 0.86
C ARG A 153 10.62 -7.13 2.33
N SER A 154 11.25 -6.31 3.16
CA SER A 154 10.94 -6.19 4.57
C SER A 154 11.00 -4.72 4.97
N ILE A 155 10.01 -4.27 5.74
CA ILE A 155 9.91 -2.88 6.22
C ILE A 155 9.29 -2.85 7.61
N THR A 156 9.83 -2.04 8.51
CA THR A 156 9.20 -1.77 9.81
C THR A 156 8.57 -0.39 9.77
N LEU A 157 7.25 -0.34 9.97
CA LEU A 157 6.42 0.85 9.92
C LEU A 157 5.96 1.21 11.34
N ALA A 158 5.91 2.51 11.64
CA ALA A 158 5.15 3.03 12.76
C ALA A 158 3.75 3.42 12.26
N VAL A 159 2.72 2.84 12.87
CA VAL A 159 1.32 3.07 12.50
C VAL A 159 0.56 3.59 13.70
N GLN A 160 -0.14 4.70 13.54
CA GLN A 160 -0.99 5.28 14.58
C GLN A 160 -2.42 4.77 14.43
N CYS A 161 -2.93 4.01 15.40
CA CYS A 161 -4.28 3.43 15.41
C CYS A 161 -5.03 3.80 16.69
N ARG A 162 -5.77 4.91 16.66
CA ARG A 162 -6.58 5.36 17.81
C ARG A 162 -7.91 4.59 17.89
N PRO A 163 -8.48 4.43 19.10
CA PRO A 163 -9.79 3.79 19.26
C PRO A 163 -10.85 4.43 18.37
N SER A 164 -11.62 3.61 17.66
CA SER A 164 -12.70 4.03 16.75
C SER A 164 -12.28 4.94 15.60
N ARG A 165 -11.00 4.96 15.22
CA ARG A 165 -10.50 5.70 14.05
C ARG A 165 -9.74 4.77 13.12
N ALA A 166 -9.71 5.13 11.83
CA ALA A 166 -8.79 4.50 10.89
C ALA A 166 -7.35 4.80 11.31
N CYS A 167 -6.48 3.83 11.06
CA CYS A 167 -5.05 3.97 11.25
C CYS A 167 -4.44 4.94 10.24
N SER A 168 -3.25 5.44 10.56
CA SER A 168 -2.46 6.31 9.68
C SER A 168 -0.97 5.99 9.81
N LEU A 169 -0.21 6.26 8.74
CA LEU A 169 1.22 6.03 8.71
C LEU A 169 1.98 7.14 9.46
N VAL A 170 2.97 6.77 10.26
CA VAL A 170 3.74 7.73 11.07
C VAL A 170 5.15 7.88 10.55
N ALA A 171 5.85 6.75 10.38
CA ALA A 171 7.27 6.71 10.06
C ALA A 171 7.69 5.34 9.52
N VAL A 172 8.93 5.27 9.00
CA VAL A 172 9.62 4.03 8.64
C VAL A 172 10.95 3.90 9.39
N ALA A 173 11.30 2.69 9.83
CA ALA A 173 12.57 2.40 10.52
C ALA A 173 13.80 2.83 9.71
N PRO A 174 14.91 3.24 10.36
CA PRO A 174 15.20 3.13 11.79
C PRO A 174 14.57 4.22 12.66
N HIS A 175 13.87 5.20 12.08
CA HIS A 175 13.24 6.30 12.82
C HIS A 175 11.95 5.90 13.56
N VAL A 176 11.62 4.61 13.58
CA VAL A 176 10.59 4.07 14.48
C VAL A 176 11.23 3.84 15.85
N ALA A 177 11.18 4.84 16.70
CA ALA A 177 11.47 4.64 18.12
C ALA A 177 10.28 3.89 18.77
N PRO A 178 10.53 2.92 19.67
CA PRO A 178 9.50 2.38 20.53
C PRO A 178 8.93 3.44 21.47
#